data_AF-A0A318NFY0-F1
#
_entry.id   AF-A0A318NFY0-F1
#
_cell.length_a   1.000
_cell.length_b   1.000
_cell.length_c   1.000
_cell.angle_alpha   90.00
_cell.angle_beta   90.00
_cell.angle_gamma   90.00
#
_symmetry.space_group_name_H-M   'P 1'
#
loop_
_entity.id
_entity.type
_entity.pdbx_description
1 polymer ?
#
loop_
_entity_poly.entity_id
_entity_poly.type
_entity_poly.pdbx_seq_one_letter_code
_entity_poly.pdbx_strand_id
1 'polypeptide(L)'
;MLTAMAVRLRGILRTHPGVTAVVATKSVSPTVAQQIADRIGPPLLTVAYFAMTTLVDLAPLNNVTAATRREKTIEVAVNAPVMTLPAVLVLVAATLHTVVPAYAAAGLELLIVLGGLALWWLPYLAGVTVPWATAGTGETWAQLHARTYARTIVVLPRIGNRPRPNLEHMILHSLLLAAAAVTFAYASNI
;
A
#
# COMPACT_ATOMS: atom_id res chain seq x y z
N MET A 1 -18.21 -13.14 -10.16
CA MET A 1 -18.54 -11.73 -10.47
C MET A 1 -17.35 -10.96 -11.09
N LEU A 2 -16.14 -11.09 -10.55
CA LEU A 2 -14.92 -10.43 -11.08
C LEU A 2 -14.58 -10.78 -12.54
N THR A 3 -14.77 -12.04 -12.95
CA THR A 3 -14.51 -12.49 -14.34
C THR A 3 -15.47 -11.84 -15.34
N ALA A 4 -16.73 -11.64 -14.96
CA ALA A 4 -17.72 -10.96 -15.80
C ALA A 4 -17.42 -9.46 -15.92
N MET A 5 -16.89 -8.85 -14.87
CA MET A 5 -16.49 -7.44 -14.87
C MET A 5 -15.25 -7.21 -15.76
N ALA A 6 -14.27 -8.11 -15.71
CA ALA A 6 -13.07 -8.05 -16.56
C ALA A 6 -13.38 -8.23 -18.06
N VAL A 7 -14.31 -9.13 -18.40
CA VAL A 7 -14.77 -9.33 -19.79
C VAL A 7 -15.53 -8.11 -20.30
N ARG A 8 -16.39 -7.51 -19.46
CA ARG A 8 -17.17 -6.31 -19.83
C ARG A 8 -16.29 -5.07 -19.98
N LEU A 9 -15.28 -4.92 -19.12
CA LEU A 9 -14.29 -3.86 -19.22
C LEU A 9 -13.47 -4.00 -20.51
N ARG A 10 -13.03 -5.23 -20.86
CA ARG A 10 -12.31 -5.50 -22.10
C ARG A 10 -13.15 -5.18 -23.36
N GLY A 11 -14.47 -5.35 -23.33
CA GLY A 11 -15.37 -4.96 -24.41
C GLY A 11 -15.52 -3.44 -24.57
N ILE A 12 -15.64 -2.72 -23.46
CA ILE A 12 -15.72 -1.24 -23.45
C ILE A 12 -14.41 -0.64 -23.96
N LEU A 13 -13.26 -1.17 -23.53
CA LEU A 13 -11.93 -0.71 -23.96
C LEU A 13 -11.64 -0.97 -25.45
N ARG A 14 -12.35 -1.90 -26.10
CA ARG A 14 -12.25 -2.14 -27.56
C ARG A 14 -13.09 -1.19 -28.41
N THR A 15 -14.19 -0.68 -27.87
CA THR A 15 -15.11 0.18 -28.63
C THR A 15 -14.74 1.66 -28.53
N HIS A 16 -13.85 2.02 -27.61
CA HIS A 16 -13.39 3.38 -27.36
C HIS A 16 -11.85 3.41 -27.44
N PRO A 17 -11.26 3.38 -28.64
CA PRO A 17 -9.81 3.30 -28.83
C PRO A 17 -9.02 4.49 -28.25
N GLY A 18 -9.70 5.55 -27.79
CA GLY A 18 -9.11 6.68 -27.08
C GLY A 18 -9.00 6.54 -25.56
N VAL A 19 -9.57 5.49 -24.94
CA VAL A 19 -9.68 5.39 -23.46
C VAL A 19 -8.62 4.45 -22.84
N THR A 20 -7.92 3.63 -23.63
CA THR A 20 -6.73 2.85 -23.21
C THR A 20 -5.41 3.44 -23.68
N ALA A 21 -5.42 4.68 -24.18
CA ALA A 21 -4.18 5.41 -24.31
C ALA A 21 -3.70 5.82 -22.90
N VAL A 22 -3.03 4.87 -22.21
CA VAL A 22 -1.73 5.25 -21.65
C VAL A 22 -1.08 6.03 -22.76
N VAL A 23 -0.88 7.33 -22.56
CA VAL A 23 -0.36 8.24 -23.58
C VAL A 23 1.03 7.73 -23.95
N ALA A 24 1.05 6.75 -24.85
CA ALA A 24 2.21 6.29 -25.57
C ALA A 24 2.49 7.45 -26.51
N THR A 25 3.30 8.38 -26.03
CA THR A 25 4.06 9.26 -26.90
C THR A 25 4.69 8.35 -27.96
N LYS A 26 4.76 8.82 -29.22
CA LYS A 26 5.18 8.07 -30.43
C LYS A 26 6.45 7.20 -30.30
N SER A 27 7.17 7.28 -29.19
CA SER A 27 8.47 6.69 -28.89
C SER A 27 8.43 5.44 -27.98
N VAL A 28 7.30 5.04 -27.38
CA VAL A 28 7.25 3.83 -26.50
C VAL A 28 6.25 2.80 -27.03
N SER A 29 6.71 1.57 -27.26
CA SER A 29 5.82 0.50 -27.73
C SER A 29 4.80 0.11 -26.64
N PRO A 30 3.58 -0.31 -27.01
CA PRO A 30 2.57 -0.77 -26.04
C PRO A 30 3.06 -1.90 -25.13
N THR A 31 3.91 -2.78 -25.63
CA THR A 31 4.52 -3.87 -24.86
C THR A 31 5.44 -3.35 -23.77
N VAL A 32 6.26 -2.33 -24.07
CA VAL A 32 7.15 -1.70 -23.08
C VAL A 32 6.33 -0.95 -22.04
N ALA A 33 5.26 -0.25 -22.44
CA ALA A 33 4.36 0.41 -21.51
C ALA A 33 3.67 -0.58 -20.56
N GLN A 34 3.23 -1.73 -21.07
CA GLN A 34 2.63 -2.78 -20.25
C GLN A 34 3.65 -3.40 -19.28
N GLN A 35 4.87 -3.69 -19.75
CA GLN A 35 5.94 -4.21 -18.87
C GLN A 35 6.30 -3.23 -17.75
N ILE A 36 6.36 -1.94 -18.04
CA ILE A 36 6.57 -0.91 -17.02
C ILE A 36 5.42 -0.94 -16.03
N ALA A 37 4.16 -0.90 -16.50
CA ALA A 37 2.98 -0.94 -15.65
C ALA A 37 2.92 -2.19 -14.76
N ASP A 38 3.29 -3.36 -15.28
CA ASP A 38 3.30 -4.60 -14.51
C ASP A 38 4.38 -4.59 -13.40
N ARG A 39 5.48 -3.85 -13.62
CA ARG A 39 6.61 -3.76 -12.67
C ARG A 39 6.42 -2.68 -11.60
N ILE A 40 5.97 -1.48 -11.99
CA ILE A 40 5.75 -0.36 -11.05
C ILE A 40 4.34 -0.36 -10.46
N GLY A 41 3.41 -1.10 -11.07
CA GLY A 41 2.01 -1.16 -10.68
C GLY A 41 1.80 -1.62 -9.23
N PRO A 42 2.43 -2.71 -8.76
CA PRO A 42 2.25 -3.16 -7.39
C PRO A 42 2.72 -2.13 -6.33
N PRO A 43 3.94 -1.56 -6.40
CA PRO A 43 4.33 -0.49 -5.49
C PRO A 43 3.37 0.71 -5.52
N LEU A 44 2.99 1.18 -6.73
CA LEU A 44 2.07 2.32 -6.88
C LEU A 44 0.66 2.02 -6.36
N LEU A 45 0.19 0.78 -6.49
CA LEU A 45 -1.08 0.35 -5.93
C LEU A 45 -1.07 0.45 -4.40
N THR A 46 0.05 0.13 -3.75
CA THR A 46 0.18 0.29 -2.28
C THR A 46 0.10 1.75 -1.87
N VAL A 47 0.76 2.65 -2.61
CA VAL A 47 0.73 4.10 -2.38
C VAL A 47 -0.67 4.66 -2.61
N ALA A 48 -1.33 4.27 -3.70
CA ALA A 48 -2.69 4.69 -4.00
C ALA A 48 -3.67 4.21 -2.92
N TYR A 49 -3.55 2.95 -2.49
CA TYR A 49 -4.37 2.42 -1.41
C TYR A 49 -4.16 3.21 -0.11
N PHE A 50 -2.91 3.41 0.31
CA PHE A 50 -2.59 4.23 1.49
C PHE A 50 -3.19 5.65 1.39
N ALA A 51 -2.95 6.35 0.28
CA ALA A 51 -3.47 7.71 0.10
C ALA A 51 -5.00 7.74 0.18
N MET A 52 -5.66 6.76 -0.44
CA MET A 52 -7.12 6.64 -0.38
C MET A 52 -7.62 6.39 1.05
N THR A 53 -7.00 5.46 1.79
CA THR A 53 -7.48 5.14 3.14
C THR A 53 -7.09 6.16 4.21
N THR A 54 -6.09 7.02 3.95
CA THR A 54 -5.72 8.14 4.83
C THR A 54 -6.48 9.44 4.52
N LEU A 55 -6.92 9.66 3.28
CA LEU A 55 -7.51 10.95 2.87
C LEU A 55 -9.01 10.91 2.57
N VAL A 56 -9.54 9.77 2.14
CA VAL A 56 -10.93 9.63 1.72
C VAL A 56 -11.73 8.91 2.79
N ASP A 57 -12.95 9.38 3.05
CA ASP A 57 -13.87 8.67 3.95
C ASP A 57 -14.42 7.43 3.23
N LEU A 58 -13.97 6.26 3.66
CA LEU A 58 -14.33 4.95 3.13
C LEU A 58 -15.05 4.14 4.21
N ALA A 59 -15.73 4.79 5.15
CA ALA A 59 -16.47 4.11 6.20
C ALA A 59 -17.38 2.99 5.63
N PRO A 60 -17.41 1.79 6.26
CA PRO A 60 -16.78 1.45 7.53
C PRO A 60 -15.35 0.87 7.43
N LEU A 61 -14.72 0.90 6.24
CA LEU A 61 -13.37 0.33 6.05
C LEU A 61 -12.33 1.09 6.88
N ASN A 62 -12.39 2.42 6.87
CA ASN A 62 -11.56 3.31 7.68
C ASN A 62 -12.43 4.22 8.56
N ASN A 63 -11.79 5.09 9.34
CA ASN A 63 -12.46 6.10 10.16
C ASN A 63 -11.68 7.42 10.10
N VAL A 64 -11.53 7.91 8.88
CA VAL A 64 -10.70 9.09 8.59
C VAL A 64 -11.23 10.35 9.29
N THR A 65 -12.51 10.39 9.64
CA THR A 65 -13.14 11.53 10.32
C THR A 65 -12.70 11.69 11.78
N ALA A 66 -12.19 10.61 12.41
CA ALA A 66 -11.63 10.67 13.77
C ALA A 66 -10.25 11.33 13.85
N ALA A 67 -9.53 11.43 12.72
CA ALA A 67 -8.24 12.10 12.65
C ALA A 67 -8.40 13.59 12.30
N THR A 68 -7.65 14.43 13.01
CA THR A 68 -7.53 15.86 12.73
C THR A 68 -6.82 16.06 11.38
N ARG A 69 -7.03 17.24 10.77
CA ARG A 69 -6.30 17.60 9.52
C ARG A 69 -4.79 17.53 9.70
N ARG A 70 -4.28 17.96 10.86
CA ARG A 70 -2.85 17.94 11.17
C ARG A 70 -2.30 16.51 11.22
N GLU A 71 -3.01 15.59 11.89
CA GLU A 71 -2.63 14.17 11.93
C GLU A 71 -2.54 13.58 10.53
N LYS A 72 -3.56 13.82 9.67
CA LYS A 72 -3.55 13.34 8.27
C LYS A 72 -2.39 13.91 7.47
N THR A 73 -2.13 15.21 7.59
CA THR A 73 -1.01 15.85 6.89
C THR A 73 0.33 15.25 7.33
N ILE A 74 0.52 15.03 8.63
CA ILE A 74 1.75 14.40 9.14
C ILE A 74 1.86 12.96 8.65
N GLU A 75 0.78 12.20 8.71
CA GLU A 75 0.73 10.81 8.26
C GLU A 75 1.12 10.70 6.78
N VAL A 76 0.54 11.54 5.91
CA VAL A 76 0.89 11.58 4.49
C VAL A 76 2.32 12.07 4.28
N ALA A 77 2.73 13.16 4.93
CA ALA A 77 4.05 13.74 4.74
C ALA A 77 5.19 12.81 5.16
N VAL A 78 4.96 11.97 6.18
CA VAL A 78 5.94 10.99 6.67
C VAL A 78 5.91 9.71 5.86
N ASN A 79 4.72 9.13 5.64
CA ASN A 79 4.62 7.79 5.05
C ASN A 79 4.65 7.81 3.52
N ALA A 80 4.03 8.79 2.85
CA ALA A 80 3.96 8.79 1.39
C ALA A 80 5.34 8.78 0.70
N PRO A 81 6.36 9.54 1.16
CA PRO A 81 7.70 9.45 0.58
C PRO A 81 8.32 8.06 0.74
N VAL A 82 8.21 7.46 1.93
CA VAL A 82 8.75 6.12 2.22
C VAL A 82 8.04 5.06 1.36
N MET A 83 6.72 5.16 1.22
CA MET A 83 5.92 4.23 0.41
C MET A 83 6.11 4.42 -1.10
N THR A 84 6.44 5.62 -1.56
CA THR A 84 6.66 5.91 -2.98
C THR A 84 8.06 5.52 -3.43
N LEU A 85 9.04 5.54 -2.52
CA LEU A 85 10.45 5.28 -2.83
C LEU A 85 10.68 3.92 -3.53
N PRO A 86 10.06 2.79 -3.15
CA PRO A 86 10.17 1.55 -3.90
C PRO A 86 9.81 1.67 -5.39
N ALA A 87 8.71 2.36 -5.71
CA ALA A 87 8.30 2.58 -7.10
C ALA A 87 9.36 3.37 -7.90
N VAL A 88 9.94 4.40 -7.27
CA VAL A 88 11.03 5.20 -7.86
C VAL A 88 12.26 4.33 -8.10
N LEU A 89 12.65 3.51 -7.12
CA LEU A 89 13.80 2.61 -7.24
C LEU A 89 13.62 1.54 -8.32
N VAL A 90 12.41 0.99 -8.47
CA VAL A 90 12.07 0.07 -9.58
C VAL A 90 12.19 0.78 -10.92
N LEU A 91 11.71 2.03 -11.03
CA LEU A 91 11.84 2.82 -12.26
C LEU A 91 13.31 3.11 -12.59
N VAL A 92 14.13 3.43 -11.59
CA VAL A 92 15.58 3.62 -11.75
C VAL A 92 16.25 2.33 -12.19
N ALA A 93 15.93 1.19 -11.58
CA ALA A 93 16.45 -0.12 -11.98
C ALA A 93 16.11 -0.43 -13.45
N ALA A 94 14.87 -0.17 -13.86
CA ALA A 94 14.41 -0.38 -15.23
C ALA A 94 15.13 0.54 -16.23
N THR A 95 15.37 1.80 -15.85
CA THR A 95 16.03 2.80 -16.72
C THR A 95 17.52 2.52 -16.87
N LEU A 96 18.18 2.13 -15.79
CA LEU A 96 19.63 1.89 -15.77
C LEU A 96 20.00 0.44 -16.15
N HIS A 97 19.02 -0.45 -16.27
CA HIS A 97 19.23 -1.89 -16.48
C HIS A 97 20.19 -2.49 -15.43
N THR A 98 19.96 -2.17 -14.15
CA THR A 98 20.77 -2.70 -13.04
C THR A 98 19.90 -3.33 -11.95
N VAL A 99 20.39 -4.40 -11.34
CA VAL A 99 19.68 -5.14 -10.30
C VAL A 99 19.68 -4.44 -8.93
N VAL A 100 20.68 -3.62 -8.65
CA VAL A 100 20.92 -3.05 -7.31
C VAL A 100 19.73 -2.20 -6.81
N PRO A 101 19.17 -1.25 -7.60
CA PRO A 101 18.02 -0.47 -7.14
C PRO A 101 16.76 -1.34 -7.00
N ALA A 102 16.61 -2.42 -7.79
CA ALA A 102 15.47 -3.32 -7.68
C ALA A 102 15.51 -4.14 -6.38
N TYR A 103 16.68 -4.67 -5.99
CA TYR A 103 16.84 -5.32 -4.69
C TYR A 103 16.66 -4.34 -3.53
N ALA A 104 17.15 -3.10 -3.65
CA ALA A 104 16.92 -2.07 -2.65
C ALA A 104 15.42 -1.74 -2.49
N ALA A 105 14.68 -1.65 -3.61
CA ALA A 105 13.23 -1.46 -3.61
C ALA A 105 12.52 -2.61 -2.88
N ALA A 106 12.81 -3.86 -3.26
CA ALA A 106 12.20 -5.04 -2.65
C ALA A 106 12.51 -5.15 -1.15
N GLY A 107 13.76 -4.87 -0.76
CA GLY A 107 14.17 -4.84 0.64
C GLY A 107 13.44 -3.75 1.43
N LEU A 108 13.25 -2.56 0.85
CA LEU A 108 12.49 -1.48 1.47
C LEU A 108 11.01 -1.85 1.64
N GLU A 109 10.36 -2.43 0.63
CA GLU A 109 8.98 -2.91 0.73
C GLU A 109 8.84 -3.95 1.85
N LEU A 110 9.77 -4.90 1.92
CA LEU A 110 9.80 -5.88 2.99
C LEU A 110 9.93 -5.23 4.37
N LEU A 111 10.81 -4.24 4.53
CA LEU A 111 10.94 -3.49 5.77
C LEU A 111 9.65 -2.74 6.14
N ILE A 112 8.95 -2.14 5.17
CA ILE A 112 7.66 -1.48 5.39
C ILE A 112 6.61 -2.49 5.86
N VAL A 113 6.51 -3.66 5.21
CA VAL A 113 5.62 -4.76 5.65
C VAL A 113 5.95 -5.17 7.07
N LEU A 114 7.22 -5.44 7.38
CA LEU A 114 7.64 -5.87 8.71
C LEU A 114 7.35 -4.82 9.78
N GLY A 115 7.54 -3.54 9.47
CA GLY A 115 7.17 -2.43 10.34
C GLY A 115 5.66 -2.38 10.61
N GLY A 116 4.84 -2.53 9.57
CA GLY A 116 3.38 -2.63 9.71
C GLY A 116 2.94 -3.86 10.50
N LEU A 117 3.56 -5.01 10.23
CA LEU A 117 3.30 -6.24 11.00
C LEU A 117 3.67 -6.06 12.47
N ALA A 118 4.83 -5.47 12.77
CA ALA A 118 5.24 -5.19 14.14
C ALA A 118 4.26 -4.25 14.84
N LEU A 119 3.85 -3.16 14.17
CA LEU A 119 2.92 -2.18 14.69
C LEU A 119 1.54 -2.78 15.02
N TRP A 120 1.01 -3.64 14.15
CA TRP A 120 -0.37 -4.11 14.22
C TRP A 120 -0.52 -5.48 14.88
N TRP A 121 0.42 -6.39 14.67
CA TRP A 121 0.32 -7.77 15.10
C TRP A 121 1.00 -8.05 16.43
N LEU A 122 2.07 -7.33 16.81
CA LEU A 122 2.65 -7.49 18.16
C LEU A 122 1.66 -7.12 19.28
N PRO A 123 0.89 -6.02 19.18
CA PRO A 123 -0.12 -5.72 20.20
C PRO A 123 -1.20 -6.79 20.29
N TYR A 124 -1.57 -7.38 19.14
CA TYR A 124 -2.62 -8.38 19.05
C TYR A 124 -2.18 -9.76 19.58
N LEU A 125 -1.04 -10.26 19.11
CA LEU A 125 -0.54 -11.61 19.42
C LEU A 125 0.19 -11.67 20.75
N ALA A 126 1.00 -10.65 21.06
CA ALA A 126 1.88 -10.64 22.22
C ALA A 126 1.50 -9.60 23.29
N GLY A 127 0.60 -8.65 22.97
CA GLY A 127 0.31 -7.53 23.88
C GLY A 127 1.43 -6.50 23.95
N VAL A 128 2.42 -6.58 23.04
CA VAL A 128 3.59 -5.69 23.02
C VAL A 128 3.34 -4.57 22.02
N THR A 129 3.50 -3.32 22.45
CA THR A 129 3.38 -2.14 21.56
C THR A 129 4.76 -1.64 21.16
N VAL A 130 4.87 -1.11 19.95
CA VAL A 130 6.14 -0.54 19.45
C VAL A 130 6.23 0.96 19.80
N PRO A 131 7.41 1.49 20.18
CA PRO A 131 7.54 2.89 20.62
C PRO A 131 7.13 3.93 19.56
N TRP A 132 7.27 3.60 18.28
CA TRP A 132 6.92 4.48 17.17
C TRP A 132 5.43 4.46 16.81
N ALA A 133 4.62 3.61 17.43
CA ALA A 133 3.20 3.44 17.12
C ALA A 133 2.36 4.70 17.29
N THR A 134 2.78 5.59 18.18
CA THR A 134 2.07 6.81 18.55
C THR A 134 2.94 8.05 18.43
N ALA A 135 4.07 7.95 17.72
CA ALA A 135 5.04 9.02 17.61
C ALA A 135 4.37 10.34 17.17
N GLY A 136 4.49 11.37 18.00
CA GLY A 136 3.94 12.71 17.73
C GLY A 136 2.45 12.91 18.09
N THR A 137 1.75 11.92 18.63
CA THR A 137 0.32 12.03 18.99
C THR A 137 0.07 12.40 20.46
N GLY A 138 1.00 12.06 21.36
CA GLY A 138 0.79 12.19 22.81
C GLY A 138 -0.20 11.17 23.40
N GLU A 139 -0.69 10.22 22.58
CA GLU A 139 -1.60 9.15 23.00
C GLU A 139 -0.84 7.82 23.20
N THR A 140 -1.39 6.93 24.03
CA THR A 140 -0.99 5.52 24.04
C THR A 140 -1.58 4.80 22.82
N TRP A 141 -0.98 3.68 22.41
CA TRP A 141 -1.47 2.92 21.26
C TRP A 141 -2.91 2.43 21.47
N ALA A 142 -3.27 2.07 22.71
CA ALA A 142 -4.63 1.67 23.05
C ALA A 142 -5.64 2.81 22.87
N GLN A 143 -5.28 4.04 23.24
CA GLN A 143 -6.14 5.23 23.07
C GLN A 143 -6.32 5.57 21.60
N LEU A 144 -5.22 5.64 20.84
CA LEU A 144 -5.25 5.90 19.41
C LEU A 144 -6.07 4.83 18.68
N HIS A 145 -5.88 3.55 19.03
CA HIS A 145 -6.64 2.45 18.47
C HIS A 145 -8.13 2.52 18.78
N ALA A 146 -8.50 2.79 20.04
CA ALA A 146 -9.90 2.92 20.44
C ALA A 146 -10.62 4.07 19.72
N ARG A 147 -9.92 5.20 19.50
CA ARG A 147 -10.45 6.37 18.81
C ARG A 147 -10.59 6.13 17.30
N THR A 148 -9.54 5.64 16.66
CA THR A 148 -9.45 5.61 15.20
C THR A 148 -9.88 4.27 14.63
N TYR A 149 -9.37 3.15 15.14
CA TYR A 149 -9.46 1.86 14.46
C TYR A 149 -10.54 0.92 15.00
N ALA A 150 -10.90 1.02 16.28
CA ALA A 150 -11.85 0.11 16.92
C ALA A 150 -13.29 0.18 16.35
N ARG A 151 -13.62 1.24 15.59
CA ARG A 151 -14.92 1.46 14.95
C ARG A 151 -14.94 1.08 13.46
N THR A 152 -13.87 0.47 12.95
CA THR A 152 -13.75 0.02 11.56
C THR A 152 -14.04 -1.48 11.43
N ILE A 153 -14.05 -2.00 10.21
CA ILE A 153 -14.21 -3.44 9.98
C ILE A 153 -13.05 -4.21 10.62
N VAL A 154 -13.35 -5.06 11.60
CA VAL A 154 -12.38 -5.98 12.23
C VAL A 154 -12.86 -7.41 12.04
N VAL A 155 -12.04 -8.23 11.38
CA VAL A 155 -12.37 -9.63 11.06
C VAL A 155 -11.72 -10.63 12.02
N LEU A 156 -10.72 -10.20 12.80
CA LEU A 156 -10.00 -11.07 13.71
C LEU A 156 -10.77 -11.28 15.03
N PRO A 157 -10.71 -12.50 15.61
CA PRO A 157 -11.32 -12.79 16.90
C PRO A 157 -10.68 -11.94 18.01
N ARG A 158 -11.39 -11.78 19.12
CA ARG A 158 -10.88 -11.02 20.28
C ARG A 158 -9.97 -11.92 21.13
N ILE A 159 -8.78 -11.40 21.47
CA ILE A 159 -7.86 -12.00 22.45
C ILE A 159 -7.75 -11.06 23.65
N GLY A 160 -8.56 -11.29 24.68
CA GLY A 160 -8.67 -10.38 25.83
C GLY A 160 -8.97 -8.93 25.42
N ASN A 161 -8.23 -7.98 26.00
CA ASN A 161 -8.35 -6.54 25.70
C ASN A 161 -7.34 -6.03 24.66
N ARG A 162 -6.72 -6.94 23.90
CA ARG A 162 -5.64 -6.57 22.97
C ARG A 162 -6.17 -5.81 21.74
N PRO A 163 -5.50 -4.72 21.29
CA PRO A 163 -5.82 -4.06 20.04
C PRO A 163 -5.77 -5.04 18.86
N ARG A 164 -6.72 -4.90 17.92
CA ARG A 164 -6.85 -5.80 16.77
C ARG A 164 -6.52 -5.05 15.47
N PRO A 165 -5.74 -5.64 14.55
CA PRO A 165 -5.69 -5.18 13.17
C PRO A 165 -7.09 -5.03 12.60
N ASN A 166 -7.36 -3.90 11.96
CA ASN A 166 -8.57 -3.76 11.15
C ASN A 166 -8.31 -4.30 9.73
N LEU A 167 -9.39 -4.51 8.98
CA LEU A 167 -9.33 -5.05 7.63
C LEU A 167 -8.51 -4.17 6.68
N GLU A 168 -8.61 -2.85 6.84
CA GLU A 168 -7.86 -1.87 6.05
C GLU A 168 -6.34 -2.15 6.07
N HIS A 169 -5.76 -2.30 7.27
CA HIS A 169 -4.33 -2.55 7.42
C HIS A 169 -3.95 -3.98 7.00
N MET A 170 -4.84 -4.96 7.17
CA MET A 170 -4.61 -6.31 6.66
C MET A 170 -4.50 -6.33 5.12
N ILE A 171 -5.34 -5.56 4.43
CA ILE A 171 -5.25 -5.39 2.97
C ILE A 171 -3.94 -4.69 2.62
N LEU A 172 -3.59 -3.58 3.30
CA LEU A 172 -2.35 -2.85 3.03
C LEU A 172 -1.11 -3.75 3.19
N HIS A 173 -1.01 -4.54 4.26
CA HIS A 173 0.09 -5.48 4.45
C HIS A 173 0.15 -6.55 3.35
N SER A 174 -1.01 -7.03 2.89
CA SER A 174 -1.08 -8.01 1.80
C SER A 174 -0.61 -7.41 0.48
N LEU A 175 -1.00 -6.16 0.18
CA LEU A 175 -0.55 -5.44 -1.00
C LEU A 175 0.96 -5.18 -0.97
N LEU A 176 1.49 -4.74 0.16
CA LEU A 176 2.92 -4.51 0.33
C LEU A 176 3.73 -5.81 0.24
N LEU A 177 3.24 -6.92 0.80
CA LEU A 177 3.89 -8.22 0.67
C LEU A 177 3.89 -8.71 -0.78
N ALA A 178 2.77 -8.54 -1.49
CA ALA A 178 2.68 -8.86 -2.91
C ALA A 178 3.62 -7.98 -3.75
N ALA A 179 3.70 -6.68 -3.44
CA ALA A 179 4.63 -5.77 -4.10
C ALA A 179 6.07 -6.21 -3.88
N ALA A 180 6.48 -6.47 -2.63
CA ALA A 180 7.82 -6.98 -2.31
C ALA A 180 8.15 -8.27 -3.10
N ALA A 181 7.22 -9.22 -3.14
CA ALA A 181 7.41 -10.47 -3.89
C ALA A 181 7.59 -10.25 -5.39
N VAL A 182 6.76 -9.39 -6.00
CA VAL A 182 6.87 -9.03 -7.42
C VAL A 182 8.18 -8.29 -7.69
N THR A 183 8.58 -7.36 -6.82
CA THR A 183 9.82 -6.61 -6.97
C THR A 183 11.05 -7.50 -6.83
N PHE A 184 11.05 -8.48 -5.91
CA PHE A 184 12.10 -9.50 -5.82
C PHE A 184 12.17 -10.36 -7.08
N ALA A 185 11.02 -10.83 -7.57
CA ALA A 185 10.95 -11.60 -8.80
C ALA A 185 11.42 -10.77 -10.00
N TYR A 186 11.12 -9.47 -10.04
CA TYR A 186 11.66 -8.57 -11.07
C TYR A 186 13.18 -8.46 -10.96
N ALA A 187 13.71 -8.18 -9.76
CA ALA A 187 15.15 -8.04 -9.52
C ALA A 187 15.94 -9.29 -9.93
N SER A 188 15.38 -10.49 -9.81
CA SER A 188 16.04 -11.74 -10.22
C SER A 188 16.03 -12.01 -11.72
N ASN A 189 15.35 -11.18 -12.53
CA ASN A 189 15.15 -11.37 -13.97
C ASN A 189 15.71 -10.22 -14.84
N ILE A 190 16.41 -9.25 -14.25
CA ILE A 190 17.11 -8.15 -14.95
C ILE A 190 18.59 -8.49 -15.02
#